data_AF-A0A961WVY9-F1
#
_entry.id   AF-A0A961WVY9-F1
#
_cell.length_a   1.000
_cell.length_b   1.000
_cell.length_c   1.000
_cell.angle_alpha   90.00
_cell.angle_beta   90.00
_cell.angle_gamma   90.00
#
_symmetry.space_group_name_H-M   'P 1'
#
loop_
_entity.id
_entity.type
_entity.pdbx_description
1 polymer ?
#
loop_
_entity_poly.entity_id
_entity_poly.type
_entity_poly.pdbx_seq_one_letter_code
_entity_poly.pdbx_strand_id
1 'polypeptide(L)'
;MDKLGELFGPLAGPTKVEVWEKDAKPASLVLVTDDVAARLGQQMRLAIHDPIARIFWRQAVLLYVVDRNGSIWLALEEIAERTGEIPPEFTVARQRFADFTAQLRKFGHPTLVDGQPARIAGEILLEYDEESKTFAWEINAKSGRYNKGAERTEAHLNNVAEALSKLDVNLSLQPYREIAHGNS
;
A
#
# COMPACT_ATOMS: atom_id res chain seq x y z
N MET A 1 16.14 18.74 -14.52
CA MET A 1 14.90 18.47 -13.76
C MET A 1 14.91 17.00 -13.34
N ASP A 2 14.43 16.69 -12.15
CA ASP A 2 14.28 15.30 -11.68
C ASP A 2 13.07 14.67 -12.39
N LYS A 3 13.33 13.90 -13.47
CA LYS A 3 12.28 13.23 -14.26
C LYS A 3 11.37 12.34 -13.40
N LEU A 4 11.94 11.69 -12.39
CA LEU A 4 11.16 10.86 -11.49
C LEU A 4 10.29 11.69 -10.54
N GLY A 5 10.67 12.95 -10.29
CA GLY A 5 9.87 13.92 -9.54
C GLY A 5 8.61 14.34 -10.30
N GLU A 6 8.73 14.49 -11.63
CA GLU A 6 7.59 14.75 -12.52
C GLU A 6 6.65 13.53 -12.62
N LEU A 7 7.21 12.32 -12.59
CA LEU A 7 6.42 11.10 -12.71
C LEU A 7 5.72 10.72 -11.40
N PHE A 8 6.43 10.75 -10.27
CA PHE A 8 5.95 10.16 -9.02
C PHE A 8 5.86 11.16 -7.87
N GLY A 9 6.09 12.45 -8.14
CA GLY A 9 6.15 13.49 -7.13
C GLY A 9 7.54 13.66 -6.49
N PRO A 10 7.73 14.78 -5.77
CA PRO A 10 9.01 15.12 -5.17
C PRO A 10 9.40 14.09 -4.10
N LEU A 11 10.71 13.88 -3.95
CA LEU A 11 11.25 13.06 -2.89
C LEU A 11 10.98 13.73 -1.52
N ALA A 12 10.30 13.02 -0.63
CA ALA A 12 9.98 13.51 0.71
C ALA A 12 10.26 12.45 1.78
N GLY A 13 10.81 12.88 2.92
CA GLY A 13 10.92 12.03 4.10
C GLY A 13 9.55 11.76 4.74
N PRO A 14 9.40 10.67 5.51
CA PRO A 14 8.19 10.43 6.28
C PRO A 14 8.03 11.49 7.38
N THR A 15 6.81 11.98 7.59
CA THR A 15 6.49 12.91 8.69
C THR A 15 6.68 12.28 10.07
N LYS A 16 6.64 10.95 10.16
CA LYS A 16 6.91 10.17 11.37
C LYS A 16 7.39 8.77 11.02
N VAL A 17 8.39 8.30 11.76
CA VAL A 17 8.81 6.89 11.83
C VAL A 17 8.73 6.49 13.30
N GLU A 18 7.95 5.47 13.63
CA GLU A 18 7.91 4.98 15.01
C GLU A 18 9.24 4.32 15.38
N VAL A 19 9.64 4.39 16.65
CA VAL A 19 10.92 3.81 17.11
C VAL A 19 11.05 2.35 16.73
N TRP A 20 9.96 1.59 16.83
CA TRP A 20 9.93 0.16 16.56
C TRP A 20 9.94 -0.18 15.05
N GLU A 21 9.63 0.77 14.17
CA GLU A 21 9.62 0.56 12.71
C GLU A 21 11.02 0.60 12.10
N LYS A 22 12.02 1.10 12.84
CA LYS A 22 13.39 1.28 12.31
C LYS A 22 14.07 -0.02 11.92
N ASP A 23 13.78 -1.09 12.67
CA ASP A 23 14.40 -2.41 12.49
C ASP A 23 13.38 -3.48 12.05
N ALA A 24 12.14 -3.06 11.80
CA ALA A 24 11.05 -3.97 11.44
C ALA A 24 10.84 -4.01 9.93
N LYS A 25 10.77 -5.22 9.36
CA LYS A 25 10.44 -5.45 7.95
C LYS A 25 9.19 -6.32 7.83
N PRO A 26 8.19 -5.92 7.03
CA PRO A 26 7.04 -6.79 6.78
C PRO A 26 7.52 -8.11 6.16
N ALA A 27 6.94 -9.23 6.61
CA ALA A 27 7.24 -10.55 6.07
C ALA A 27 6.82 -10.68 4.59
N SER A 28 5.81 -9.94 4.17
CA SER A 28 5.30 -9.88 2.79
C SER A 28 5.98 -8.82 1.92
N LEU A 29 7.04 -8.16 2.40
CA LEU A 29 7.73 -7.11 1.66
C LEU A 29 8.35 -7.66 0.36
N VAL A 30 7.95 -7.10 -0.78
CA VAL A 30 8.46 -7.47 -2.09
C VAL A 30 8.75 -6.26 -2.96
N LEU A 31 9.83 -6.36 -3.75
CA LEU A 31 10.10 -5.45 -4.86
C LEU A 31 9.28 -5.92 -6.08
N VAL A 32 8.57 -5.01 -6.74
CA VAL A 32 7.75 -5.36 -7.91
C VAL A 32 8.63 -5.53 -9.16
N THR A 33 9.19 -6.73 -9.31
CA THR A 33 9.80 -7.21 -10.56
C THR A 33 8.73 -7.83 -11.47
N ASP A 34 9.07 -8.20 -12.71
CA ASP A 34 8.13 -8.83 -13.63
C ASP A 34 7.61 -10.18 -13.12
N ASP A 35 8.49 -11.00 -12.53
CA ASP A 35 8.11 -12.28 -11.92
C ASP A 35 7.18 -12.11 -10.71
N VAL A 36 7.47 -11.11 -9.86
CA VAL A 36 6.61 -10.78 -8.71
C VAL A 36 5.27 -10.26 -9.21
N ALA A 37 5.27 -9.43 -10.24
CA ALA A 37 4.06 -8.85 -10.81
C ALA A 37 3.15 -9.94 -11.42
N ALA A 38 3.71 -10.90 -12.16
CA ALA A 38 2.95 -12.02 -12.72
C ALA A 38 2.27 -12.86 -11.63
N ARG A 39 3.00 -13.22 -10.56
CA ARG A 39 2.45 -14.01 -9.45
C ARG A 39 1.41 -13.25 -8.65
N LEU A 40 1.70 -11.99 -8.27
CA LEU A 40 0.75 -11.18 -7.50
C LEU A 40 -0.50 -10.85 -8.32
N GLY A 41 -0.33 -10.54 -9.61
CA GLY A 41 -1.41 -10.33 -10.56
C GLY A 41 -2.39 -11.51 -10.61
N GLN A 42 -1.86 -12.73 -10.67
CA GLN A 42 -2.68 -13.94 -10.63
C GLN A 42 -3.53 -14.01 -9.35
N GLN A 43 -2.93 -13.73 -8.19
CA GLN A 43 -3.64 -13.72 -6.90
C GLN A 43 -4.73 -12.63 -6.87
N MET A 44 -4.41 -11.46 -7.40
CA MET A 44 -5.33 -10.33 -7.46
C MET A 44 -6.52 -10.60 -8.39
N ARG A 45 -6.31 -11.21 -9.56
CA ARG A 45 -7.40 -11.65 -10.45
C ARG A 45 -8.24 -12.73 -9.80
N LEU A 46 -7.61 -13.70 -9.11
CA LEU A 46 -8.33 -14.75 -8.40
C LEU A 46 -9.30 -14.17 -7.36
N ALA A 47 -8.88 -13.13 -6.63
CA ALA A 47 -9.73 -12.46 -5.64
C ALA A 47 -11.01 -11.82 -6.21
N ILE A 48 -11.00 -11.44 -7.49
CA ILE A 48 -12.20 -10.90 -8.16
C ILE A 48 -13.21 -12.02 -8.38
N HIS A 49 -12.76 -13.20 -8.80
CA HIS A 49 -13.64 -14.28 -9.28
C HIS A 49 -13.96 -15.36 -8.24
N ASP A 50 -13.02 -15.67 -7.35
CA ASP A 50 -13.14 -16.72 -6.34
C ASP A 50 -13.59 -16.15 -4.98
N PRO A 51 -14.74 -16.58 -4.43
CA PRO A 51 -15.25 -16.06 -3.17
C PRO A 51 -14.34 -16.31 -1.94
N ILE A 52 -13.57 -17.40 -1.92
CA ILE A 52 -12.67 -17.74 -0.81
C ILE A 52 -11.48 -16.76 -0.83
N ALA A 53 -10.84 -16.60 -1.99
CA ALA A 53 -9.76 -15.64 -2.16
C ALA A 53 -10.24 -14.21 -1.89
N ARG A 54 -11.45 -13.87 -2.34
CA ARG A 54 -12.06 -12.56 -2.14
C ARG A 54 -12.22 -12.18 -0.68
N ILE A 55 -12.67 -13.10 0.18
CA ILE A 55 -12.86 -12.81 1.61
C ILE A 55 -11.53 -12.41 2.25
N PHE A 56 -10.44 -13.10 1.92
CA PHE A 56 -9.10 -12.76 2.40
C PHE A 56 -8.68 -11.37 1.92
N TRP A 57 -8.71 -11.13 0.61
CA TRP A 57 -8.21 -9.90 0.02
C TRP A 57 -9.03 -8.66 0.36
N ARG A 58 -10.35 -8.79 0.57
CA ARG A 58 -11.18 -7.69 1.06
C ARG A 58 -10.79 -7.20 2.45
N GLN A 59 -10.28 -8.11 3.29
CA GLN A 59 -9.86 -7.79 4.65
C GLN A 59 -8.44 -7.23 4.69
N ALA A 60 -7.62 -7.50 3.67
CA ALA A 60 -6.25 -7.03 3.61
C ALA A 60 -6.13 -5.61 3.05
N VAL A 61 -5.02 -4.94 3.39
CA VAL A 61 -4.54 -3.73 2.73
C VAL A 61 -3.18 -4.04 2.13
N LEU A 62 -2.99 -3.76 0.84
CA LEU A 62 -1.65 -3.74 0.24
C LEU A 62 -1.09 -2.32 0.35
N LEU A 63 -0.03 -2.14 1.12
CA LEU A 63 0.73 -0.91 1.16
C LEU A 63 1.67 -0.87 -0.04
N TYR A 64 1.83 0.30 -0.66
CA TYR A 64 2.89 0.54 -1.64
C TYR A 64 3.70 1.78 -1.32
N VAL A 65 4.97 1.76 -1.76
CA VAL A 65 5.87 2.91 -1.76
C VAL A 65 6.67 2.93 -3.06
N VAL A 66 6.73 4.09 -3.72
CA VAL A 66 7.70 4.37 -4.78
C VAL A 66 8.92 5.02 -4.13
N ASP A 67 10.06 4.31 -4.15
CA ASP A 67 11.27 4.76 -3.48
C ASP A 67 11.98 5.90 -4.25
N ARG A 68 13.13 6.35 -3.71
CA ARG A 68 13.96 7.41 -4.31
C ARG A 68 14.40 7.12 -5.74
N ASN A 69 14.52 5.85 -6.14
CA ASN A 69 14.98 5.43 -7.46
C ASN A 69 13.82 5.13 -8.43
N GLY A 70 12.57 5.24 -7.97
CA GLY A 70 11.39 4.89 -8.77
C GLY A 70 11.00 3.41 -8.68
N SER A 71 11.65 2.63 -7.81
CA SER A 71 11.27 1.25 -7.57
C SER A 71 9.99 1.19 -6.73
N ILE A 72 9.10 0.25 -7.04
CA ILE A 72 7.86 0.05 -6.29
C ILE A 72 8.02 -1.13 -5.35
N TRP A 73 7.82 -0.85 -4.06
CA TRP A 73 7.77 -1.85 -2.99
C TRP A 73 6.33 -2.07 -2.55
N LEU A 74 5.97 -3.32 -2.31
CA LEU A 74 4.66 -3.73 -1.82
C LEU A 74 4.79 -4.57 -0.55
N ALA A 75 3.82 -4.46 0.33
CA ALA A 75 3.62 -5.38 1.45
C ALA A 75 2.14 -5.39 1.85
N LEU A 76 1.67 -6.46 2.46
CA LEU A 76 0.45 -6.40 3.26
C LEU A 76 0.67 -5.45 4.45
N GLU A 77 -0.36 -4.73 4.86
CA GLU A 77 -0.33 -4.06 6.16
C GLU A 77 -0.32 -5.15 7.23
N GLU A 78 0.81 -5.29 7.92
CA GLU A 78 1.04 -6.34 8.92
C GLU A 78 0.99 -5.77 10.34
N ILE A 79 0.82 -6.68 11.29
CA ILE A 79 0.91 -6.41 12.73
C ILE A 79 1.76 -7.48 13.44
N ALA A 80 2.41 -7.08 14.53
CA ALA A 80 3.14 -7.97 15.42
C ALA A 80 3.06 -7.51 16.89
N GLU A 81 3.18 -8.44 17.83
CA GLU A 81 3.21 -8.15 19.28
C GLU A 81 4.59 -7.67 19.76
N ARG A 82 5.64 -7.95 18.99
CA ARG A 82 7.04 -7.72 19.36
C ARG A 82 7.65 -6.53 18.63
N THR A 83 8.77 -6.04 19.13
CA THR A 83 9.61 -5.00 18.50
C THR A 83 10.96 -5.58 18.12
N GLY A 84 11.62 -5.00 17.11
CA GLY A 84 12.92 -5.45 16.61
C GLY A 84 12.77 -6.39 15.42
N GLU A 85 13.74 -7.30 15.22
CA GLU A 85 13.64 -8.34 14.21
C GLU A 85 12.55 -9.34 14.61
N ILE A 86 11.47 -9.38 13.82
CA ILE A 86 10.30 -10.21 14.08
C ILE A 86 10.29 -11.33 13.04
N PRO A 87 10.44 -12.59 13.45
CA PRO A 87 10.35 -13.70 12.51
C PRO A 87 8.98 -13.72 11.81
N PRO A 88 8.91 -14.11 10.52
CA PRO A 88 7.68 -14.09 9.74
C PRO A 88 6.49 -14.79 10.39
N GLU A 89 6.72 -15.90 11.11
CA GLU A 89 5.69 -16.66 11.80
C GLU A 89 5.00 -15.90 12.95
N PHE A 90 5.56 -14.77 13.38
CA PHE A 90 4.98 -13.87 14.38
C PHE A 90 4.39 -12.60 13.78
N THR A 91 4.31 -12.52 12.45
CA THR A 91 3.63 -11.44 11.72
C THR A 91 2.32 -11.95 11.14
N VAL A 92 1.28 -11.13 11.22
CA VAL A 92 0.00 -11.45 10.60
C VAL A 92 -0.51 -10.24 9.82
N ALA A 93 -1.24 -10.49 8.73
CA ALA A 93 -1.92 -9.44 8.00
C ALA A 93 -2.97 -8.77 8.89
N ARG A 94 -2.93 -7.44 8.97
CA ARG A 94 -3.94 -6.64 9.65
C ARG A 94 -5.24 -6.68 8.84
N GLN A 95 -6.33 -7.03 9.51
CA GLN A 95 -7.66 -7.08 8.91
C GLN A 95 -8.39 -5.74 9.04
N ARG A 96 -8.88 -5.18 7.95
CA ARG A 96 -9.55 -3.86 7.90
C ARG A 96 -10.78 -3.73 8.80
N PHE A 97 -11.48 -4.83 9.05
CA PHE A 97 -12.75 -4.88 9.77
C PHE A 97 -12.65 -5.53 11.16
N ALA A 98 -11.42 -5.76 11.64
CA ALA A 98 -11.18 -6.32 12.96
C ALA A 98 -10.60 -5.27 13.90
N ASP A 99 -11.06 -5.29 15.14
CA ASP A 99 -10.45 -4.52 16.22
C ASP A 99 -9.20 -5.25 16.70
N PHE A 100 -8.08 -4.54 16.71
CA PHE A 100 -6.83 -5.05 17.25
C PHE A 100 -6.54 -4.37 18.59
N THR A 101 -6.00 -5.16 19.53
CA THR A 101 -5.63 -4.66 20.84
C THR A 101 -4.48 -3.65 20.71
N ALA A 102 -4.38 -2.72 21.67
CA ALA A 102 -3.33 -1.69 21.70
C ALA A 102 -1.89 -2.26 21.80
N GLN A 103 -1.75 -3.56 22.07
CA GLN A 103 -0.46 -4.24 22.20
C GLN A 103 0.14 -4.60 20.84
N LEU A 104 -0.69 -4.68 19.78
CA LEU A 104 -0.24 -5.00 18.43
C LEU A 104 0.29 -3.75 17.72
N ARG A 105 1.49 -3.89 17.14
CA ARG A 105 2.20 -2.82 16.43
C ARG A 105 2.03 -3.01 14.92
N LYS A 106 1.64 -1.94 14.22
CA LYS A 106 1.25 -1.96 12.80
C LYS A 106 2.36 -1.48 11.87
N PHE A 107 2.80 -2.32 10.94
CA PHE A 107 3.86 -2.00 9.98
C PHE A 107 3.33 -0.99 8.97
N GLY A 108 3.71 0.29 9.11
CA GLY A 108 3.28 1.33 8.18
C GLY A 108 4.24 1.52 7.00
N HIS A 109 3.90 2.42 6.07
CA HIS A 109 4.71 2.71 4.88
C HIS A 109 6.23 2.89 5.12
N PRO A 110 6.71 3.49 6.24
CA PRO A 110 8.15 3.60 6.50
C PRO A 110 8.89 2.27 6.50
N THR A 111 8.25 1.17 6.92
CA THR A 111 8.90 -0.15 6.98
C THR A 111 9.17 -0.75 5.60
N LEU A 112 8.53 -0.23 4.53
CA LEU A 112 8.76 -0.69 3.15
C LEU A 112 10.08 -0.18 2.57
N VAL A 113 10.64 0.88 3.13
CA VAL A 113 11.84 1.57 2.63
C VAL A 113 12.80 1.97 3.75
N ASP A 114 12.79 1.25 4.88
CA ASP A 114 13.69 1.48 6.02
C ASP A 114 13.70 2.95 6.51
N GLY A 115 12.52 3.57 6.52
CA GLY A 115 12.30 4.98 6.90
C GLY A 115 12.91 6.03 5.97
N GLN A 116 13.42 5.62 4.81
CA GLN A 116 14.07 6.51 3.84
C GLN A 116 13.07 7.39 3.09
N PRO A 117 13.50 8.54 2.54
CA PRO A 117 12.65 9.35 1.68
C PRO A 117 12.07 8.58 0.49
N ALA A 118 10.81 8.86 0.17
CA ALA A 118 10.06 8.24 -0.92
C ALA A 118 9.30 9.27 -1.75
N ARG A 119 8.92 8.89 -2.96
CA ARG A 119 8.26 9.77 -3.94
C ARG A 119 6.77 9.83 -3.71
N ILE A 120 6.12 8.67 -3.59
CA ILE A 120 4.67 8.56 -3.31
C ILE A 120 4.39 7.22 -2.62
N ALA A 121 3.41 7.21 -1.72
CA ALA A 121 3.00 5.99 -1.02
C ALA A 121 1.50 5.94 -0.81
N GLY A 122 0.93 4.76 -0.72
CA GLY A 122 -0.51 4.61 -0.54
C GLY A 122 -0.94 3.18 -0.36
N GLU A 123 -2.17 2.90 -0.73
CA GLU A 123 -2.83 1.61 -0.49
C GLU A 123 -3.47 1.11 -1.79
N ILE A 124 -3.50 -0.22 -1.92
CA ILE A 124 -4.28 -0.96 -2.92
C ILE A 124 -5.31 -1.82 -2.16
N LEU A 125 -6.57 -1.73 -2.55
CA LEU A 125 -7.71 -2.31 -1.83
C LEU A 125 -8.63 -3.04 -2.81
N LEU A 126 -9.20 -4.17 -2.41
CA LEU A 126 -10.28 -4.83 -3.16
C LEU A 126 -11.64 -4.31 -2.66
N GLU A 127 -12.34 -3.56 -3.51
CA GLU A 127 -13.63 -2.96 -3.20
C GLU A 127 -14.75 -3.46 -4.10
N TYR A 128 -15.99 -3.34 -3.62
CA TYR A 128 -17.16 -3.60 -4.43
C TYR A 128 -17.48 -2.35 -5.25
N ASP A 129 -17.52 -2.49 -6.57
CA ASP A 129 -17.92 -1.45 -7.48
C ASP A 129 -19.41 -1.56 -7.77
N GLU A 130 -20.16 -0.55 -7.34
CA GLU A 130 -21.61 -0.46 -7.51
C GLU A 130 -22.03 -0.26 -8.96
N GLU A 131 -21.19 0.29 -9.82
CA GLU A 131 -21.52 0.51 -11.24
C GLU A 131 -21.41 -0.79 -12.02
N SER A 132 -20.27 -1.46 -11.92
CA SER A 132 -20.03 -2.74 -12.61
C SER A 132 -20.63 -3.96 -11.89
N LYS A 133 -21.17 -3.78 -10.68
CA LYS A 133 -21.72 -4.85 -9.81
C LYS A 133 -20.74 -6.00 -9.56
N THR A 134 -19.44 -5.72 -9.58
CA THR A 134 -18.35 -6.67 -9.34
C THR A 134 -17.31 -6.08 -8.39
N PHE A 135 -16.32 -6.89 -8.00
CA PHE A 135 -15.18 -6.42 -7.24
C PHE A 135 -14.09 -5.85 -8.15
N ALA A 136 -13.49 -4.74 -7.74
CA ALA A 136 -12.42 -4.06 -8.44
C ALA A 136 -11.29 -3.69 -7.48
N TRP A 137 -10.08 -3.62 -8.00
CA TRP A 137 -8.92 -3.15 -7.23
C TRP A 137 -8.82 -1.64 -7.34
N GLU A 138 -8.83 -0.96 -6.20
CA GLU A 138 -8.63 0.49 -6.08
C GLU A 138 -7.22 0.81 -5.59
N ILE A 139 -6.58 1.84 -6.15
CA ILE A 139 -5.31 2.40 -5.68
C ILE A 139 -5.49 3.84 -5.21
N ASN A 140 -4.84 4.23 -4.12
CA ASN A 140 -4.90 5.59 -3.58
C ASN A 140 -3.50 6.15 -3.26
N ALA A 141 -3.42 7.45 -2.99
CA ALA A 141 -2.20 8.11 -2.48
C ALA A 141 -2.43 8.64 -1.05
N LYS A 142 -2.97 7.81 -0.14
CA LYS A 142 -3.42 8.27 1.18
C LYS A 142 -2.44 7.99 2.32
N SER A 143 -1.15 7.75 2.04
CA SER A 143 -0.16 7.61 3.11
C SER A 143 -0.06 8.89 3.95
N GLY A 144 -0.53 8.83 5.20
CA GLY A 144 -0.42 9.96 6.13
C GLY A 144 1.01 10.32 6.52
N ARG A 145 2.00 9.50 6.15
CA ARG A 145 3.41 9.68 6.51
C ARG A 145 4.24 10.23 5.37
N TYR A 146 4.06 9.74 4.15
CA TYR A 146 4.82 10.24 3.00
C TYR A 146 4.08 11.34 2.23
N ASN A 147 2.75 11.32 2.20
CA ASN A 147 2.00 12.19 1.29
C ASN A 147 1.59 13.54 1.89
N LYS A 148 1.72 13.72 3.20
CA LYS A 148 1.46 15.01 3.85
C LYS A 148 2.55 16.04 3.49
N GLY A 149 2.12 17.21 3.02
CA GLY A 149 2.99 18.39 2.86
C GLY A 149 3.91 18.38 1.64
N ALA A 150 3.85 17.37 0.77
CA ALA A 150 4.54 17.39 -0.52
C ALA A 150 3.54 17.41 -1.68
N GLU A 151 3.85 18.20 -2.71
CA GLU A 151 3.01 18.43 -3.88
C GLU A 151 2.85 17.14 -4.70
N ARG A 152 1.78 16.39 -4.42
CA ARG A 152 1.42 15.18 -5.15
C ARG A 152 0.09 15.40 -5.85
N THR A 153 0.07 15.07 -7.13
CA THR A 153 -1.08 15.26 -8.00
C THR A 153 -1.71 13.91 -8.33
N GLU A 154 -2.94 13.96 -8.87
CA GLU A 154 -3.58 12.78 -9.43
C GLU A 154 -2.75 12.17 -10.57
N ALA A 155 -2.07 13.00 -11.38
CA ALA A 155 -1.17 12.52 -12.43
C ALA A 155 -0.04 11.64 -11.87
N HIS A 156 0.52 11.97 -10.70
CA HIS A 156 1.53 11.11 -10.07
C HIS A 156 0.95 9.74 -9.67
N LEU A 157 -0.27 9.70 -9.15
CA LEU A 157 -0.95 8.45 -8.81
C LEU A 157 -1.27 7.64 -10.08
N ASN A 158 -1.69 8.29 -11.16
CA ASN A 158 -1.91 7.65 -12.45
C ASN A 158 -0.64 6.97 -12.97
N ASN A 159 0.50 7.64 -12.85
CA ASN A 159 1.79 7.07 -13.24
C ASN A 159 2.17 5.85 -12.37
N VAL A 160 1.78 5.82 -11.08
CA VAL A 160 1.96 4.62 -10.25
C VAL A 160 1.06 3.48 -10.73
N ALA A 161 -0.21 3.76 -11.03
CA ALA A 161 -1.15 2.77 -11.55
C ALA A 161 -0.65 2.20 -12.90
N GLU A 162 -0.14 3.06 -13.78
CA GLU A 162 0.46 2.67 -15.06
C GLU A 162 1.71 1.81 -14.87
N ALA A 163 2.62 2.20 -13.96
CA ALA A 163 3.81 1.40 -13.63
C ALA A 163 3.45 0.04 -13.01
N LEU A 164 2.28 -0.08 -12.38
CA LEU A 164 1.73 -1.32 -11.85
C LEU A 164 0.86 -2.10 -12.84
N SER A 165 0.64 -1.61 -14.06
CA SER A 165 -0.13 -2.32 -15.10
C SER A 165 0.44 -3.70 -15.43
N LYS A 166 1.74 -3.94 -15.17
CA LYS A 166 2.38 -5.27 -15.24
C LYS A 166 1.80 -6.32 -14.29
N LEU A 167 1.02 -5.92 -13.28
CA LEU A 167 0.23 -6.85 -12.48
C LEU A 167 -0.91 -7.48 -13.30
N ASP A 168 -1.20 -6.97 -14.50
CA ASP A 168 -2.28 -7.45 -15.36
C ASP A 168 -3.64 -7.45 -14.62
N VAL A 169 -3.85 -6.40 -13.82
CA VAL A 169 -5.10 -6.05 -13.16
C VAL A 169 -5.37 -4.57 -13.37
N ASN A 170 -6.64 -4.23 -13.57
CA ASN A 170 -7.05 -2.84 -13.63
C ASN A 170 -7.09 -2.27 -12.21
N LEU A 171 -6.30 -1.22 -11.97
CA LEU A 171 -6.32 -0.44 -10.74
C LEU A 171 -7.12 0.84 -10.98
N SER A 172 -8.34 0.90 -10.46
CA SER A 172 -9.12 2.13 -10.47
C SER A 172 -8.56 3.10 -9.43
N LEU A 173 -8.50 4.37 -9.77
CA LEU A 173 -8.04 5.39 -8.84
C LEU A 173 -9.15 5.62 -7.83
N GLN A 174 -8.85 5.43 -6.56
CA GLN A 174 -9.77 5.87 -5.53
C GLN A 174 -9.81 7.40 -5.57
N PRO A 175 -10.98 8.03 -5.83
CA PRO A 175 -11.05 9.48 -5.82
C PRO A 175 -10.59 9.99 -4.46
N TYR A 176 -9.96 11.18 -4.46
CA TYR A 176 -9.80 11.98 -3.23
C TYR A 176 -11.21 12.32 -2.73
N ARG A 177 -11.83 11.39 -2.00
CA ARG A 177 -13.00 11.70 -1.20
C ARG A 177 -12.48 12.65 -0.13
N GLU A 178 -12.91 13.90 -0.17
CA GLU A 178 -12.88 14.74 1.02
C GLU A 178 -13.41 13.88 2.15
N ILE A 179 -12.59 13.69 3.19
CA ILE A 179 -13.07 13.05 4.40
C ILE A 179 -14.21 13.95 4.85
N ALA A 180 -15.45 13.50 4.67
CA ALA A 180 -16.59 14.15 5.28
C ALA A 180 -16.25 14.22 6.77
N HIS A 181 -15.95 15.43 7.24
CA HIS A 181 -15.86 15.71 8.66
C HIS A 181 -17.25 15.40 9.19
N GLY A 182 -17.42 14.17 9.71
CA GLY A 182 -18.53 13.83 10.56
C GLY A 182 -18.42 14.75 11.75
N ASN A 183 -19.26 15.79 11.75
CA ASN A 183 -19.53 16.56 12.95
C ASN A 183 -20.14 15.57 13.96
N SER A 184 -19.33 15.17 14.92
CA SER A 184 -19.77 14.74 16.24
C SER A 184 -20.54 15.85 16.93
#